data_AF-A0A4P8PQ68-F1
#
_entry.id   AF-A0A4P8PQ68-F1
#
_cell.length_a   1.000
_cell.length_b   1.000
_cell.length_c   1.000
_cell.angle_alpha   90.00
_cell.angle_beta   90.00
_cell.angle_gamma   90.00
#
_symmetry.space_group_name_H-M   'P 1'
#
loop_
_entity.id
_entity.type
_entity.pdbx_description
1 polymer ?
#
loop_
_entity_poly.entity_id
_entity_poly.type
_entity_poly.pdbx_seq_one_letter_code
_entity_poly.pdbx_strand_id
1 'polypeptide(L)'
;MSVQTESCALHTTGSSRDADVASLDHLEQEVADLDALILDAVRRRSDLARSLGAVEVADPADPSSSFSELGPDGRALERMLARLSAAEPG
;
A
#
# COMPACT_ATOMS: atom_id res chain seq x y z
N MET A 1 31.30 41.16 41.36
CA MET A 1 29.90 40.90 40.98
C MET A 1 29.91 39.77 39.97
N SER A 2 29.85 38.52 40.44
CA SER A 2 29.82 37.32 39.60
C SER A 2 28.38 37.07 39.17
N VAL A 3 28.08 37.32 37.89
CA VAL A 3 26.78 37.01 37.30
C VAL A 3 26.75 35.51 37.01
N GLN A 4 25.95 34.76 37.79
CA GLN A 4 25.63 33.37 37.52
C GLN A 4 24.64 33.35 36.36
N THR A 5 25.07 32.86 35.20
CA THR A 5 24.16 32.52 34.11
C THR A 5 23.52 31.18 34.45
N GLU A 6 22.32 31.21 35.01
CA GLU A 6 21.44 30.05 35.05
C GLU A 6 21.06 29.70 33.61
N SER A 7 21.87 28.83 33.00
CA SER A 7 21.53 28.14 31.74
C SER A 7 20.41 27.16 32.03
N CYS A 8 19.17 27.64 32.02
CA CYS A 8 17.99 26.78 32.08
C CYS A 8 16.95 27.28 31.07
N ALA A 9 16.98 26.73 29.87
CA ALA A 9 15.82 26.57 28.97
C ALA A 9 16.25 25.90 27.66
N LEU A 10 16.67 24.63 27.70
CA LEU A 10 16.95 23.83 26.49
C LEU A 10 16.33 22.43 26.59
N HIS A 11 15.08 22.35 27.07
CA HIS A 11 14.32 21.09 27.12
C HIS A 11 12.87 21.34 26.70
N THR A 12 12.65 21.61 25.42
CA THR A 12 11.29 21.63 24.85
C THR A 12 11.24 21.19 23.37
N THR A 13 12.37 21.20 22.66
CA THR A 13 12.43 20.77 21.25
C THR A 13 12.63 19.26 21.04
N GLY A 14 12.93 18.48 22.08
CA GLY A 14 13.10 17.02 21.97
C GLY A 14 11.78 16.24 21.95
N SER A 15 10.76 16.71 22.68
CA SER A 15 9.51 15.97 22.86
C SER A 15 8.62 15.96 21.61
N SER A 16 8.69 16.99 20.76
CA SER A 16 7.92 17.03 19.50
C SER A 16 8.55 16.13 18.46
N ARG A 17 9.88 16.15 18.33
CA ARG A 17 10.61 15.38 17.32
C ARG A 17 10.52 13.87 17.56
N ASP A 18 10.58 13.43 18.81
CA ASP A 18 10.42 12.00 19.15
C ASP A 18 8.97 11.52 18.94
N ALA A 19 7.98 12.38 19.17
CA ALA A 19 6.57 12.08 18.88
C ALA A 19 6.31 12.01 17.36
N ASP A 20 6.95 12.88 16.58
CA ASP A 20 6.87 12.86 15.11
C ASP A 20 7.52 11.60 14.53
N VAL A 21 8.67 11.16 15.08
CA VAL A 21 9.34 9.91 14.67
C VAL A 21 8.50 8.68 15.00
N ALA A 22 7.95 8.59 16.22
CA ALA A 22 7.07 7.48 16.60
C ALA A 22 5.79 7.42 15.73
N SER A 23 5.29 8.57 15.27
CA SER A 23 4.14 8.64 14.36
C SER A 23 4.49 8.19 12.94
N LEU A 24 5.71 8.47 12.47
CA LEU A 24 6.21 7.97 11.19
C LEU A 24 6.41 6.46 11.23
N ASP A 25 7.05 5.93 12.28
CA ASP A 25 7.24 4.48 12.45
C ASP A 25 5.90 3.73 12.43
N HIS A 26 4.86 4.30 13.05
CA HIS A 26 3.51 3.73 13.00
C HIS A 26 2.95 3.73 11.58
N LEU A 27 3.10 4.81 10.83
CA LEU A 27 2.58 4.91 9.46
C LEU A 27 3.33 3.95 8.51
N GLU A 28 4.64 3.78 8.70
CA GLU A 28 5.43 2.80 7.95
C GLU A 28 4.95 1.38 8.22
N GLN A 29 4.64 1.05 9.47
CA GLN A 29 4.07 -0.25 9.82
C GLN A 29 2.67 -0.44 9.21
N GLU A 30 1.83 0.59 9.25
CA GLU A 30 0.50 0.55 8.65
C GLU A 30 0.56 0.33 7.13
N VAL A 31 1.50 0.99 6.45
CA VAL A 31 1.74 0.76 5.01
C VAL A 31 2.20 -0.67 4.76
N ALA A 32 3.12 -1.22 5.56
CA ALA A 32 3.58 -2.59 5.41
C ALA A 32 2.44 -3.61 5.60
N ASP A 33 1.55 -3.38 6.56
CA ASP A 33 0.38 -4.23 6.81
C ASP A 33 -0.62 -4.16 5.65
N LEU A 34 -0.87 -2.96 5.11
CA LEU A 34 -1.71 -2.76 3.94
C LEU A 34 -1.12 -3.43 2.68
N ASP A 35 0.18 -3.33 2.48
CA ASP A 35 0.88 -3.99 1.37
C ASP A 35 0.76 -5.51 1.44
N ALA A 36 0.86 -6.10 2.65
CA ALA A 36 0.64 -7.53 2.84
C ALA A 36 -0.79 -7.94 2.48
N LEU A 37 -1.79 -7.15 2.87
CA LEU A 37 -3.20 -7.39 2.53
C LEU A 37 -3.45 -7.26 1.02
N ILE A 38 -2.85 -6.26 0.36
CA ILE A 38 -2.94 -6.08 -1.09
C ILE A 38 -2.33 -7.30 -1.79
N LEU A 39 -1.15 -7.76 -1.38
CA LEU A 39 -0.49 -8.93 -1.97
C LEU A 39 -1.35 -10.20 -1.85
N ASP A 40 -1.96 -10.43 -0.69
CA ASP A 40 -2.84 -11.58 -0.49
C ASP A 40 -4.12 -11.50 -1.33
N ALA A 41 -4.72 -10.31 -1.44
CA ALA A 41 -5.87 -10.07 -2.29
C ALA A 41 -5.54 -10.32 -3.78
N VAL A 42 -4.38 -9.83 -4.25
CA VAL A 42 -3.90 -10.03 -5.62
C VAL A 42 -3.70 -11.50 -5.92
N ARG A 43 -3.05 -12.26 -5.02
CA ARG A 43 -2.87 -13.72 -5.17
C ARG A 43 -4.19 -14.45 -5.32
N ARG A 44 -5.13 -14.22 -4.41
CA ARG A 44 -6.47 -14.83 -4.45
C ARG A 44 -7.20 -14.48 -5.74
N ARG A 45 -7.16 -13.21 -6.16
CA ARG A 45 -7.78 -12.75 -7.41
C ARG A 45 -7.17 -13.45 -8.62
N SER A 46 -5.85 -13.58 -8.68
CA SER A 46 -5.16 -14.26 -9.78
C SER A 46 -5.50 -15.75 -9.84
N ASP A 47 -5.57 -16.43 -8.69
CA ASP A 47 -5.94 -17.85 -8.63
C ASP A 47 -7.39 -18.08 -9.06
N LEU A 48 -8.31 -17.22 -8.60
CA LEU A 48 -9.70 -17.24 -9.05
C LEU A 48 -9.80 -16.99 -10.55
N ALA A 49 -9.13 -15.96 -11.07
CA ALA A 49 -9.15 -15.64 -12.50
C ALA A 49 -8.63 -16.82 -13.35
N ARG A 50 -7.58 -17.51 -12.90
CA ARG A 50 -7.06 -18.71 -13.57
C ARG A 50 -8.06 -19.86 -13.54
N SER A 51 -8.69 -20.09 -12.39
CA SER A 51 -9.72 -21.13 -12.25
C SER A 51 -10.93 -20.88 -13.16
N LEU A 52 -11.34 -19.62 -13.33
CA LEU A 52 -12.45 -19.22 -14.19
C LEU A 52 -12.07 -19.31 -15.68
N GLY A 53 -10.84 -18.93 -16.04
CA GLY A 53 -10.33 -19.06 -17.42
C GLY A 53 -10.30 -20.50 -17.91
N ALA A 54 -10.06 -21.47 -17.02
CA ALA A 54 -10.14 -22.89 -17.34
C ALA A 54 -11.57 -23.40 -17.58
N VAL A 55 -12.60 -22.65 -17.17
CA VAL A 55 -14.02 -23.02 -17.26
C VAL A 55 -14.71 -22.44 -18.51
N GLU A 56 -13.97 -21.73 -19.37
CA GLU A 56 -14.45 -21.17 -20.65
C GLU A 56 -15.81 -20.46 -20.54
N VAL A 57 -15.82 -19.26 -19.91
CA VAL A 57 -17.00 -18.39 -19.95
C VAL A 57 -16.91 -17.47 -21.16
N ALA A 58 -17.70 -17.83 -22.17
CA ALA A 58 -18.14 -16.94 -23.22
C ALA A 58 -19.01 -15.83 -22.62
N ASP A 59 -18.39 -14.72 -22.22
CA ASP A 59 -18.89 -13.34 -22.34
C ASP A 59 -17.84 -12.41 -21.70
N PRO A 60 -17.08 -11.59 -22.45
CA PRO A 60 -16.28 -10.54 -21.84
C PRO A 60 -17.24 -9.44 -21.42
N ALA A 61 -17.94 -9.63 -20.29
CA ALA A 61 -18.66 -8.56 -19.63
C ALA A 61 -17.69 -7.40 -19.49
N ASP A 62 -17.96 -6.35 -20.25
CA ASP A 62 -17.09 -5.20 -20.45
C ASP A 62 -16.72 -4.65 -19.06
N PRO A 63 -15.46 -4.81 -18.58
CA PRO A 63 -15.13 -4.37 -17.25
C PRO A 63 -15.09 -2.85 -17.32
N SER A 64 -16.22 -2.21 -16.99
CA SER A 64 -16.24 -0.83 -16.54
C SER A 64 -15.10 -0.70 -15.54
N SER A 65 -14.04 -0.01 -15.97
CA SER A 65 -12.70 0.03 -15.38
C SER A 65 -12.78 0.00 -13.85
N SER A 66 -12.64 -1.19 -13.22
CA SER A 66 -12.92 -1.35 -11.79
C SER A 66 -11.96 -0.52 -10.91
N PHE A 67 -10.93 0.02 -11.54
CA PHE A 67 -9.92 0.87 -10.93
C PHE A 67 -9.92 2.30 -11.50
N SER A 68 -11.03 2.78 -12.08
CA SER A 68 -11.11 4.15 -12.63
C SER A 68 -10.84 5.24 -11.59
N GLU A 69 -11.09 4.96 -10.32
CA GLU A 69 -10.80 5.86 -9.18
C GLU A 69 -9.30 6.10 -8.99
N LEU A 70 -8.44 5.20 -9.47
CA LEU A 70 -6.98 5.36 -9.49
C LEU A 70 -6.51 6.21 -10.68
N GLY A 71 -7.43 6.75 -11.49
CA GLY A 71 -7.12 7.56 -12.66
C GLY A 71 -6.25 6.81 -13.68
N PRO A 72 -5.12 7.38 -14.15
CA PRO A 72 -4.29 6.75 -15.17
C PRO A 72 -3.65 5.44 -14.68
N ASP A 73 -3.39 5.32 -13.38
CA ASP A 73 -2.73 4.14 -12.78
C ASP A 73 -3.68 2.95 -12.71
N GLY A 74 -4.99 3.18 -12.69
CA GLY A 74 -6.00 2.12 -12.73
C GLY A 74 -5.84 1.20 -13.94
N ARG A 75 -5.59 1.79 -15.13
CA ARG A 75 -5.34 1.02 -16.36
C ARG A 75 -4.02 0.26 -16.33
N ALA A 76 -3.01 0.74 -15.59
CA ALA A 76 -1.76 0.02 -15.40
C ALA A 76 -1.97 -1.17 -14.46
N LEU A 77 -2.69 -0.96 -13.36
CA LEU A 77 -3.06 -2.00 -12.40
C LEU A 77 -3.89 -3.11 -13.05
N GLU A 78 -4.90 -2.78 -13.86
CA GLU A 78 -5.69 -3.75 -14.63
C GLU A 78 -4.82 -4.65 -15.51
N ARG A 79 -3.90 -4.04 -16.27
CA ARG A 79 -2.98 -4.77 -17.15
C ARG A 79 -2.03 -5.67 -16.35
N MET A 80 -1.52 -5.18 -15.22
CA MET A 80 -0.66 -5.98 -14.34
C MET A 80 -1.43 -7.19 -13.79
N LEU A 81 -2.63 -6.96 -13.28
CA LEU A 81 -3.50 -7.99 -12.74
C LEU A 81 -3.90 -9.06 -13.78
N ALA A 82 -4.18 -8.65 -15.01
CA ALA A 82 -4.46 -9.57 -16.11
C ALA A 82 -3.23 -10.42 -16.49
N ARG A 83 -2.03 -9.83 -16.46
CA ARG A 83 -0.77 -10.57 -16.68
C ARG A 83 -0.50 -11.58 -15.57
N LEU A 84 -0.77 -11.23 -14.31
CA LEU A 84 -0.58 -12.13 -13.17
C LEU A 84 -1.51 -13.35 -13.23
N SER A 85 -2.74 -13.19 -13.72
CA SER A 85 -3.64 -14.34 -13.93
C SER A 85 -3.23 -15.25 -15.09
N ALA A 86 -2.53 -14.69 -16.10
CA ALA A 86 -2.05 -15.44 -17.25
C ALA A 86 -0.68 -16.12 -17.02
N ALA A 87 0.08 -15.66 -16.02
CA ALA A 87 1.34 -16.30 -15.64
C ALA A 87 1.06 -17.66 -14.95
N GLU A 88 1.70 -18.71 -15.46
CA GLU A 88 1.74 -20.01 -14.77
C GLU A 88 2.50 -19.86 -13.44
N PRO A 89 2.00 -20.44 -12.34
CA PRO A 89 2.77 -20.52 -11.11
C PRO A 89 4.00 -21.41 -11.36
N GLY A 90 5.20 -20.84 -11.14
CA GLY A 90 6.46 -21.60 -11.13
C GLY A 90 6.62 -22.44 -9.87
#